data_AF-A0A9D6ZU62-F1
#
_entry.id   AF-A0A9D6ZU62-F1
#
_cell.length_a   1.000
_cell.length_b   1.000
_cell.length_c   1.000
_cell.angle_alpha   90.00
_cell.angle_beta   90.00
_cell.angle_gamma   90.00
#
_symmetry.space_group_name_H-M   'P 1'
#
loop_
_entity.id
_entity.type
_entity.pdbx_description
1 polymer ?
#
loop_
_entity_poly.entity_id
_entity_poly.type
_entity_poly.pdbx_seq_one_letter_code
_entity_poly.pdbx_strand_id
1 'polypeptide(L)'
;MTIRMVNFHEHKLWQESYVALMDIHEMLDGIDGEAHDKDVIEGLLASAQNVAATIADSLTRQDRRVGRDLMMQAVGQVAQTRTHLAVAWGRGSMDDETFRGIDDQYAKLSEAIQSYR
;
A
#
# COMPACT_ATOMS: atom_id res chain seq x y z
N MET A 1 -22.72 26.93 9.16
CA MET A 1 -22.01 26.43 7.96
C MET A 1 -21.28 25.16 8.37
N THR A 2 -21.85 24.00 8.06
CA THR A 2 -21.28 22.71 8.48
C THR A 2 -20.16 22.36 7.50
N ILE A 3 -18.91 22.34 7.97
CA ILE A 3 -17.78 21.86 7.16
C ILE A 3 -18.03 20.36 6.95
N ARG A 4 -18.35 19.96 5.72
CA ARG A 4 -18.46 18.55 5.36
C ARG A 4 -17.04 17.99 5.36
N MET A 5 -16.68 17.30 6.43
CA MET A 5 -15.40 16.58 6.52
C MET A 5 -15.45 15.49 5.45
N VAL A 6 -14.60 15.59 4.43
CA VAL A 6 -14.52 14.58 3.36
C VAL A 6 -13.99 13.30 4.02
N ASN A 7 -14.76 12.22 3.92
CA ASN A 7 -14.37 10.92 4.45
C ASN A 7 -13.22 10.39 3.58
N PHE A 8 -12.05 10.11 4.17
CA PHE A 8 -10.88 9.63 3.41
C PHE A 8 -11.15 8.31 2.68
N HIS A 9 -12.10 7.51 3.18
CA HIS A 9 -12.53 6.26 2.54
C HIS A 9 -13.15 6.47 1.13
N GLU A 10 -13.63 7.67 0.82
CA GLU A 10 -14.17 8.03 -0.49
C GLU A 10 -13.09 8.51 -1.47
N HIS A 11 -11.85 8.68 -0.99
CA HIS A 11 -10.76 9.21 -1.80
C HIS A 11 -10.12 8.10 -2.65
N LYS A 12 -9.99 8.35 -3.96
CA LYS A 12 -9.48 7.39 -4.93
C LYS A 12 -8.11 6.80 -4.57
N LEU A 13 -7.14 7.63 -4.15
CA LEU A 13 -5.81 7.15 -3.75
C LEU A 13 -5.87 6.19 -2.56
N TRP A 14 -6.77 6.45 -1.60
CA TRP A 14 -6.93 5.57 -0.45
C TRP A 14 -7.55 4.23 -0.90
N GLN A 15 -8.60 4.28 -1.72
CA GLN A 15 -9.26 3.09 -2.26
C GLN A 15 -8.30 2.22 -3.09
N GLU A 16 -7.49 2.84 -3.95
CA GLU A 16 -6.46 2.14 -4.72
C GLU A 16 -5.41 1.47 -3.83
N SER A 17 -4.95 2.17 -2.78
CA SER A 17 -4.03 1.58 -1.80
C SER A 17 -4.65 0.44 -0.98
N TYR A 18 -5.95 0.55 -0.68
CA TYR A 18 -6.68 -0.47 0.07
C TYR A 18 -6.89 -1.73 -0.77
N VAL A 19 -7.27 -1.58 -2.04
CA VAL A 19 -7.39 -2.71 -2.96
C VAL A 19 -6.05 -3.45 -3.09
N ALA A 20 -4.95 -2.73 -3.35
CA ALA A 20 -3.63 -3.36 -3.44
C ALA A 20 -3.22 -4.09 -2.14
N LEU A 21 -3.59 -3.57 -0.97
CA LEU A 21 -3.38 -4.25 0.31
C LEU A 21 -4.24 -5.52 0.44
N MET A 22 -5.51 -5.46 0.03
CA MET A 22 -6.40 -6.64 0.10
C MET A 22 -5.99 -7.73 -0.88
N ASP A 23 -5.47 -7.37 -2.05
CA ASP A 23 -4.94 -8.35 -3.02
C ASP A 23 -3.72 -9.10 -2.44
N ILE A 24 -2.90 -8.45 -1.61
CA ILE A 24 -1.84 -9.13 -0.84
C ILE A 24 -2.46 -10.11 0.17
N HIS A 25 -3.51 -9.72 0.89
CA HIS A 25 -4.17 -10.63 1.84
C HIS A 25 -4.79 -11.85 1.14
N GLU A 26 -5.50 -11.65 0.03
CA GLU A 26 -6.13 -12.73 -0.74
C GLU A 26 -5.08 -13.72 -1.28
N MET A 27 -3.94 -13.21 -1.76
CA MET A 27 -2.81 -14.04 -2.16
C MET A 27 -2.28 -14.91 -1.01
N LEU A 28 -2.18 -14.35 0.20
CA LEU A 28 -1.63 -15.05 1.37
C LEU A 28 -2.61 -16.07 1.97
N ASP A 29 -3.92 -15.83 1.88
CA ASP A 29 -4.95 -16.76 2.40
C ASP A 29 -4.94 -18.12 1.67
N GLY A 30 -4.38 -18.18 0.46
CA GLY A 30 -4.22 -19.41 -0.33
C GLY A 30 -2.94 -20.22 -0.01
N ILE A 31 -2.05 -19.70 0.85
CA ILE A 31 -0.78 -20.35 1.18
C ILE A 31 -0.98 -21.20 2.44
N ASP A 32 -1.08 -22.52 2.27
CA ASP A 32 -1.06 -23.49 3.37
C ASP A 32 0.29 -23.46 4.10
N GLY A 33 0.44 -22.54 5.04
CA GLY A 33 0.82 -22.80 6.43
C GLY A 33 2.16 -23.46 6.78
N GLU A 34 3.08 -23.75 5.85
CA GLU A 34 4.44 -24.11 6.25
C GLU A 34 5.23 -22.84 6.59
N ALA A 35 5.55 -22.71 7.88
CA ALA A 35 6.06 -21.55 8.62
C ALA A 35 7.41 -20.95 8.15
N HIS A 36 7.79 -21.09 6.88
CA HIS A 36 9.12 -20.78 6.37
C HIS A 36 9.38 -19.31 6.02
N ASP A 37 8.36 -18.44 5.97
CA ASP A 37 8.55 -17.02 5.62
C ASP A 37 7.64 -16.06 6.40
N LYS A 38 7.23 -16.43 7.62
CA LYS A 38 6.31 -15.61 8.45
C LYS A 38 6.80 -14.16 8.61
N ASP A 39 8.08 -13.95 8.91
CA ASP A 39 8.65 -12.60 9.08
C ASP A 39 8.61 -11.79 7.78
N VAL A 40 8.77 -12.45 6.62
CA VAL A 40 8.70 -11.80 5.30
C VAL A 40 7.27 -11.38 5.00
N ILE A 41 6.31 -12.27 5.26
CA ILE A 41 4.88 -12.01 5.08
C ILE A 41 4.41 -10.88 6.01
N GLU A 42 4.78 -10.93 7.29
CA GLU A 42 4.47 -9.88 8.26
C GLU A 42 5.09 -8.54 7.84
N GLY A 43 6.34 -8.55 7.35
CA GLY A 43 7.01 -7.36 6.82
C GLY A 43 6.30 -6.76 5.60
N LEU A 44 5.85 -7.61 4.67
CA LEU A 44 5.08 -7.21 3.49
C LEU A 44 3.76 -6.56 3.91
N LEU A 45 2.96 -7.24 4.73
CA LEU A 45 1.68 -6.75 5.22
C LEU A 45 1.83 -5.43 5.98
N ALA A 46 2.82 -5.34 6.88
CA ALA A 46 3.08 -4.12 7.64
C ALA A 46 3.44 -2.93 6.72
N SER A 47 4.27 -3.16 5.70
CA SER A 47 4.63 -2.10 4.74
C SER A 47 3.43 -1.66 3.89
N ALA A 48 2.64 -2.61 3.38
CA ALA A 48 1.44 -2.33 2.60
C ALA A 48 0.39 -1.56 3.41
N GLN A 49 0.16 -1.98 4.66
CA GLN A 49 -0.75 -1.31 5.59
C GLN A 49 -0.30 0.12 5.90
N ASN A 50 1.01 0.36 6.05
CA ASN A 50 1.55 1.70 6.30
C ASN A 50 1.29 2.67 5.14
N VAL A 51 1.30 2.20 3.88
CA VAL A 51 0.94 3.03 2.72
C VAL A 51 -0.49 3.54 2.86
N ALA A 52 -1.47 2.64 3.04
CA ALA A 52 -2.88 3.01 3.16
C ALA A 52 -3.14 3.91 4.38
N ALA A 53 -2.50 3.62 5.51
CA ALA A 53 -2.60 4.43 6.73
C ALA A 53 -2.03 5.83 6.54
N THR A 54 -0.89 5.97 5.87
CA THR A 54 -0.23 7.27 5.65
C THR A 54 -1.00 8.13 4.64
N ILE A 55 -1.60 7.51 3.62
CA ILE A 55 -2.52 8.21 2.70
C ILE A 55 -3.75 8.70 3.45
N ALA A 56 -4.36 7.86 4.29
CA ALA A 56 -5.50 8.27 5.12
C ALA A 56 -5.12 9.44 6.03
N ASP A 57 -3.97 9.34 6.70
CA ASP A 57 -3.47 10.40 7.57
C ASP A 57 -3.31 11.72 6.80
N SER A 58 -2.61 11.68 5.67
CA SER A 58 -2.43 12.82 4.77
C SER A 58 -3.74 13.52 4.39
N LEU A 59 -4.75 12.74 3.98
CA LEU A 59 -6.06 13.25 3.55
C LEU A 59 -6.85 13.92 4.67
N THR A 60 -6.54 13.61 5.94
CA THR A 60 -7.23 14.18 7.10
C THR A 60 -6.51 15.40 7.69
N ARG A 61 -5.30 15.74 7.24
CA ARG A 61 -4.55 16.89 7.76
C ARG A 61 -5.17 18.21 7.35
N GLN A 62 -5.30 19.12 8.32
CA GLN A 62 -5.72 20.50 8.07
C GLN A 62 -4.62 21.33 7.41
N ASP A 63 -3.36 21.10 7.80
CA ASP A 63 -2.21 21.75 7.18
C ASP A 63 -1.86 21.04 5.86
N ARG A 64 -2.09 21.74 4.75
CA ARG A 64 -1.80 21.25 3.39
C ARG A 64 -0.34 20.95 3.14
N ARG A 65 0.59 21.59 3.85
CA ARG A 65 2.02 21.26 3.75
C ARG A 65 2.29 19.90 4.38
N VAL A 66 1.79 19.68 5.59
CA VAL A 66 1.94 18.39 6.29
C VAL A 66 1.26 17.26 5.51
N GLY A 67 0.07 17.48 4.96
CA GLY A 67 -0.59 16.49 4.08
C GLY A 67 0.27 16.15 2.86
N ARG A 68 0.86 17.14 2.18
CA ARG A 68 1.76 16.88 1.05
C ARG A 68 3.03 16.13 1.45
N ASP A 69 3.63 16.49 2.60
CA ASP A 69 4.81 15.81 3.12
C ASP A 69 4.50 14.31 3.40
N LEU A 70 3.32 14.01 3.95
CA LEU A 70 2.84 12.64 4.15
C LEU A 70 2.55 11.90 2.84
N MET A 71 2.02 12.57 1.81
CA MET A 71 1.88 11.94 0.48
C MET A 71 3.25 11.52 -0.08
N MET A 72 4.27 12.38 0.05
CA MET A 72 5.64 12.03 -0.38
C MET A 72 6.25 10.91 0.46
N GLN A 73 5.93 10.85 1.76
CA GLN A 73 6.29 9.72 2.60
C GLN A 73 5.63 8.42 2.13
N ALA A 74 4.35 8.46 1.74
CA ALA A 74 3.65 7.30 1.19
C ALA A 74 4.31 6.77 -0.09
N VAL A 75 4.85 7.64 -0.95
CA VAL A 75 5.67 7.22 -2.12
C VAL A 75 6.89 6.39 -1.68
N GLY A 76 7.58 6.81 -0.63
CA GLY A 76 8.70 6.05 -0.06
C GLY A 76 8.26 4.68 0.51
N GLN A 77 7.10 4.63 1.17
CA GLN A 77 6.52 3.38 1.69
C GLN A 77 6.05 2.44 0.56
N VAL A 78 5.60 2.98 -0.56
CA VAL A 78 5.31 2.19 -1.76
C VAL A 78 6.58 1.50 -2.26
N ALA A 79 7.70 2.22 -2.34
CA ALA A 79 8.99 1.62 -2.72
C ALA A 79 9.44 0.53 -1.73
N GLN A 80 9.22 0.74 -0.43
CA GLN A 80 9.46 -0.27 0.59
C GLN A 80 8.57 -1.51 0.40
N THR A 81 7.28 -1.31 0.16
CA THR A 81 6.31 -2.41 -0.04
C THR A 81 6.69 -3.23 -1.25
N ARG A 82 7.03 -2.59 -2.38
CA ARG A 82 7.52 -3.28 -3.59
C ARG A 82 8.81 -4.06 -3.33
N THR A 83 9.68 -3.55 -2.46
CA THR A 83 10.89 -4.27 -2.04
C THR A 83 10.53 -5.53 -1.25
N HIS A 84 9.63 -5.44 -0.27
CA HIS A 84 9.18 -6.62 0.49
C HIS A 84 8.42 -7.62 -0.40
N LEU A 85 7.65 -7.13 -1.37
CA LEU A 85 6.95 -7.96 -2.35
C LEU A 85 7.94 -8.76 -3.20
N ALA A 86 9.00 -8.11 -3.69
CA ALA A 86 10.08 -8.78 -4.43
C ALA A 86 10.83 -9.81 -3.57
N VAL A 87 11.01 -9.55 -2.28
CA VAL A 87 11.58 -10.53 -1.34
C VAL A 87 10.64 -11.73 -1.19
N ALA A 88 9.35 -11.52 -0.94
CA ALA A 88 8.37 -12.59 -0.82
C ALA A 88 8.29 -13.46 -2.10
N TRP A 89 8.30 -12.83 -3.28
CA TRP A 89 8.41 -13.54 -4.56
C TRP A 89 9.70 -14.33 -4.68
N GLY A 90 10.86 -13.73 -4.39
CA GLY A 90 12.15 -14.42 -4.44
C GLY A 90 12.29 -15.58 -3.45
N ARG A 91 11.44 -15.62 -2.41
CA ARG A 91 11.34 -16.71 -1.44
C ARG A 91 10.33 -17.79 -1.86
N GLY A 92 9.62 -17.59 -2.97
CA GLY A 92 8.64 -18.54 -3.49
C GLY A 92 7.28 -18.43 -2.81
N SER A 93 6.99 -17.33 -2.10
CA SER A 93 5.68 -17.11 -1.46
C SER A 93 4.59 -16.75 -2.47
N MET A 94 4.92 -16.39 -3.71
CA MET A 94 3.96 -16.14 -4.79
C MET A 94 4.56 -16.45 -6.15
N ASP A 95 3.71 -16.63 -7.15
CA ASP A 95 4.14 -16.80 -8.54
C ASP A 95 4.44 -15.47 -9.25
N ASP A 96 5.01 -15.57 -10.45
CA ASP A 96 5.38 -14.43 -11.30
C ASP A 96 4.19 -13.56 -11.69
N GLU A 97 3.02 -14.15 -11.93
CA GLU A 97 1.83 -13.43 -12.36
C GLU A 97 1.31 -12.55 -11.23
N THR A 98 1.18 -13.14 -10.04
CA THR A 98 0.75 -12.46 -8.82
C THR A 98 1.72 -11.35 -8.43
N PHE A 99 3.03 -11.64 -8.45
CA PHE A 99 4.06 -10.64 -8.19
C PHE A 99 3.93 -9.44 -9.13
N ARG A 100 3.85 -9.67 -10.45
CA ARG A 100 3.76 -8.59 -11.44
C ARG A 100 2.47 -7.79 -11.31
N GLY A 101 1.35 -8.46 -11.03
CA GLY A 101 0.06 -7.81 -10.83
C GLY A 101 0.10 -6.81 -9.68
N ILE A 102 0.56 -7.26 -8.51
CA ILE A 102 0.62 -6.41 -7.30
C ILE A 102 1.72 -5.34 -7.44
N ASP A 103 2.89 -5.67 -7.99
CA ASP A 103 3.98 -4.69 -8.18
C ASP A 103 3.55 -3.55 -9.12
N ASP A 104 2.82 -3.86 -10.20
CA ASP A 104 2.29 -2.88 -11.14
C ASP A 104 1.20 -1.99 -10.50
N GLN A 105 0.34 -2.54 -9.63
CA GLN A 105 -0.61 -1.75 -8.85
C GLN A 105 0.11 -0.73 -7.95
N TYR A 106 1.15 -1.15 -7.23
CA TYR A 106 1.94 -0.25 -6.40
C TYR A 106 2.74 0.76 -7.24
N ALA A 107 3.26 0.37 -8.40
CA ALA A 107 3.90 1.30 -9.33
C ALA A 107 2.94 2.41 -9.78
N LYS A 108 1.73 2.04 -10.23
CA LYS A 108 0.67 2.99 -10.61
C LYS A 108 0.23 3.87 -9.45
N LEU A 109 0.11 3.31 -8.24
CA LEU A 109 -0.21 4.07 -7.04
C LEU A 109 0.85 5.13 -6.74
N SER A 110 2.14 4.78 -6.88
CA SER A 110 3.24 5.74 -6.73
C SER A 110 3.12 6.92 -7.69
N GLU A 111 2.84 6.64 -8.96
CA GLU A 111 2.62 7.68 -9.98
C GLU A 111 1.40 8.55 -9.64
N ALA A 112 0.29 7.92 -9.22
CA ALA A 112 -0.93 8.61 -8.84
C ALA A 112 -0.69 9.55 -7.65
N ILE A 113 0.02 9.10 -6.60
CA ILE A 113 0.37 9.94 -5.45
C ILE A 113 1.28 11.11 -5.86
N GLN A 114 2.28 10.87 -6.71
CA GLN A 114 3.18 11.94 -7.17
C GLN A 114 2.49 12.97 -8.09
N SER A 115 1.45 12.54 -8.81
CA SER A 115 0.62 13.42 -9.64
C SER A 115 -0.41 14.22 -8.83
N TYR A 116 -0.67 13.83 -7.57
CA TYR A 116 -1.61 14.49 -6.68
C TYR A 116 -1.05 15.84 -6.23
N ARG A 117 -1.72 16.92 -6.64
CA ARG A 117 -1.32 18.32 -6.36
C ARG A 117 -2.34 19.06 -5.51
#